data_AF-A0A2M7E612-F1
#
_entry.id   AF-A0A2M7E612-F1
#
_cell.length_a   1.000
_cell.length_b   1.000
_cell.length_c   1.000
_cell.angle_alpha   90.00
_cell.angle_beta   90.00
_cell.angle_gamma   90.00
#
_symmetry.space_group_name_H-M   'P 1'
#
loop_
_entity.id
_entity.type
_entity.pdbx_description
1 polymer ?
#
loop_
_entity_poly.entity_id
_entity_poly.type
_entity_poly.pdbx_seq_one_letter_code
_entity_poly.pdbx_strand_id
1 'polypeptide(L)'
;MATKIYPKIISGKEYYYLQYSTRQKIDSNDSGKIKGSGKSKVNTNSVYLGTAESIKNKLFSSPEPLKVEWRDFGFVSAIYNMAIETGLVELLQQHIKGKRYGIENWKYFLLAIINRLQQATSKEKMGEWAAKTVLPEIMGFDAKKLNSKSFWYATDDVISQKDLEKTRDIAVSENDIFASIDDTIFREIENSLIENILKKYELSPEIVLYDTTNFFTYFAPQTESELAHTGHNKAGRHNLRQ
;
A
#
# COMPACT_ATOMS: atom_id res chain seq x y z
N MET A 1 -1.88 18.99 -39.35
CA MET A 1 -2.89 18.02 -39.84
C MET A 1 -4.22 18.49 -39.29
N ALA A 2 -5.21 18.77 -40.15
CA ALA A 2 -6.49 19.29 -39.69
C ALA A 2 -7.42 18.12 -39.37
N THR A 3 -7.78 17.97 -38.10
CA THR A 3 -8.84 17.05 -37.67
C THR A 3 -10.18 17.67 -38.05
N LYS A 4 -11.07 16.90 -38.67
CA LYS A 4 -12.39 17.37 -39.12
C LYS A 4 -13.47 16.34 -38.82
N ILE A 5 -14.69 16.83 -38.59
CA ILE A 5 -15.87 15.99 -38.41
C ILE A 5 -16.65 15.97 -39.73
N TYR A 6 -17.05 14.78 -40.16
CA TYR A 6 -17.77 14.57 -41.41
C TYR A 6 -19.07 13.80 -41.17
N PRO A 7 -20.18 14.20 -41.80
CA PRO A 7 -21.41 13.42 -41.82
C PRO A 7 -21.30 12.25 -42.81
N LYS A 8 -21.94 11.14 -42.49
CA LYS A 8 -22.05 9.94 -43.32
C LYS A 8 -23.45 9.35 -43.18
N ILE A 9 -24.12 9.14 -44.29
CA ILE A 9 -25.46 8.53 -44.33
C ILE A 9 -25.29 7.01 -44.44
N ILE A 10 -25.87 6.29 -43.48
CA ILE A 10 -25.89 4.81 -43.46
C ILE A 10 -27.33 4.39 -43.21
N SER A 11 -27.91 3.63 -44.15
CA SER A 11 -29.30 3.15 -44.09
C SER A 11 -30.33 4.26 -43.79
N GLY A 12 -30.16 5.43 -44.44
CA GLY A 12 -31.06 6.57 -44.30
C GLY A 12 -30.88 7.41 -43.02
N LYS A 13 -29.93 7.07 -42.14
CA LYS A 13 -29.60 7.83 -40.93
C LYS A 13 -28.25 8.52 -41.06
N GLU A 14 -28.16 9.76 -40.61
CA GLU A 14 -26.91 10.55 -40.61
C GLU A 14 -26.11 10.28 -39.33
N TYR A 15 -24.83 9.95 -39.51
CA TYR A 15 -23.86 9.72 -38.46
C TYR A 15 -22.62 10.55 -38.68
N TYR A 16 -21.94 10.91 -37.60
CA TYR A 16 -20.73 11.73 -37.66
C TYR A 16 -19.49 10.91 -37.35
N TYR A 17 -18.42 11.20 -38.09
CA TYR A 17 -17.12 10.60 -37.91
C TYR A 17 -16.05 11.67 -37.76
N LEU A 18 -15.15 11.50 -36.79
CA LEU A 18 -13.94 12.29 -36.66
C LEU A 18 -12.88 11.67 -37.58
N GLN A 19 -12.35 12.46 -38.51
CA GLN A 19 -11.29 12.02 -39.41
C GLN A 19 -10.05 12.88 -39.26
N TYR A 20 -8.90 12.22 -39.26
CA TYR A 20 -7.59 12.85 -39.35
C TYR A 20 -6.64 11.94 -40.13
N SER A 21 -5.76 12.56 -40.91
CA SER A 21 -4.79 11.84 -41.73
C SER A 21 -3.38 12.07 -41.21
N THR A 22 -2.68 10.99 -40.91
CA THR A 22 -1.27 10.99 -40.53
C THR A 22 -0.42 10.44 -41.67
N ARG A 23 0.81 10.96 -41.81
CA ARG A 23 1.78 10.44 -42.77
C ARG A 23 2.76 9.57 -42.01
N GLN A 24 2.82 8.28 -42.36
CA GLN A 24 3.75 7.31 -41.77
C GLN A 24 4.73 6.82 -42.84
N LYS A 25 5.97 6.58 -42.43
CA LYS A 25 6.98 5.97 -43.29
C LYS A 25 6.64 4.49 -43.48
N ILE A 26 6.90 3.98 -44.68
CA ILE A 26 6.62 2.57 -44.99
C ILE A 26 7.67 1.69 -44.31
N ASP A 27 8.92 2.14 -44.31
CA ASP A 27 9.99 1.52 -43.53
C ASP A 27 10.17 2.27 -42.20
N SER A 28 10.41 1.52 -41.12
CA SER A 28 10.59 2.05 -39.76
C SER A 28 11.94 2.76 -39.60
N ASN A 29 12.91 2.43 -40.45
CA ASN A 29 14.26 3.02 -40.43
C ASN A 29 14.35 4.36 -41.16
N ASP A 30 13.33 4.71 -41.95
CA ASP A 30 13.28 5.95 -42.70
C ASP A 30 12.79 7.12 -41.82
N SER A 31 13.47 8.26 -41.88
CA SER A 31 13.06 9.46 -41.13
C SER A 31 13.25 10.76 -41.94
N GLY A 32 12.48 11.79 -41.59
CA GLY A 32 12.55 13.11 -42.22
C GLY A 32 11.52 13.37 -43.33
N LYS A 33 11.49 14.62 -43.81
CA LYS A 33 10.53 15.15 -44.80
C LYS A 33 11.15 15.55 -46.13
N ILE A 34 12.46 15.38 -46.28
CA ILE A 34 13.23 15.81 -47.46
C ILE A 34 13.24 14.75 -48.58
N LYS A 35 13.55 15.17 -49.81
CA LYS A 35 13.71 14.27 -50.96
C LYS A 35 14.83 13.26 -50.66
N GLY A 36 14.54 11.96 -50.71
CA GLY A 36 15.45 10.89 -50.31
C GLY A 36 15.15 10.23 -48.95
N SER A 37 14.24 10.80 -48.15
CA SER A 37 13.86 10.27 -46.81
C SER A 37 12.97 9.02 -46.81
N GLY A 38 12.90 8.27 -47.91
CA GLY A 38 12.07 7.07 -48.01
C GLY A 38 10.57 7.32 -48.29
N LYS A 39 9.90 6.26 -48.75
CA LYS A 39 8.48 6.32 -49.18
C LYS A 39 7.56 6.45 -47.96
N SER A 40 6.51 7.26 -48.10
CA SER A 40 5.53 7.48 -47.03
C SER A 40 4.12 7.15 -47.50
N LYS A 41 3.32 6.55 -46.61
CA LYS A 41 1.89 6.30 -46.80
C LYS A 41 1.09 7.31 -45.98
N VAL A 42 -0.01 7.79 -46.54
CA VAL A 42 -1.00 8.55 -45.77
C VAL A 42 -2.00 7.56 -45.20
N ASN A 43 -2.14 7.54 -43.88
CA ASN A 43 -3.14 6.73 -43.20
C ASN A 43 -4.24 7.66 -42.68
N THR A 44 -5.49 7.37 -43.02
CA THR A 44 -6.64 8.15 -42.57
C THR A 44 -7.38 7.35 -41.51
N ASN A 45 -7.37 7.86 -40.28
CA ASN A 45 -8.12 7.28 -39.18
C ASN A 45 -9.52 7.89 -39.14
N SER A 46 -10.53 7.04 -38.97
CA SER A 46 -11.92 7.44 -38.81
C SER A 46 -12.47 6.90 -37.50
N VAL A 47 -12.93 7.77 -36.61
CA VAL A 47 -13.54 7.41 -35.33
C VAL A 47 -15.03 7.73 -35.39
N TYR A 48 -15.88 6.74 -35.11
CA TYR A 48 -17.33 6.91 -35.07
C TYR A 48 -17.74 7.72 -33.84
N LEU A 49 -18.44 8.84 -34.05
CA LEU A 49 -18.90 9.71 -32.96
C LEU A 49 -20.35 9.43 -32.53
N GLY A 50 -21.16 8.85 -33.43
CA GLY A 50 -22.59 8.65 -33.22
C GLY A 50 -23.45 9.56 -34.07
N THR A 51 -24.72 9.68 -33.71
CA THR A 51 -25.67 10.66 -34.27
C THR A 51 -25.42 12.05 -33.66
N ALA A 52 -25.98 13.10 -34.27
CA ALA A 52 -25.96 14.46 -33.69
C ALA A 52 -26.51 14.48 -32.25
N GLU A 53 -27.58 13.72 -32.01
CA GLU A 53 -28.22 13.60 -30.71
C GLU A 53 -27.34 12.87 -29.69
N SER A 54 -26.64 11.81 -30.09
CA SER A 54 -25.68 11.12 -29.20
C SER A 54 -24.50 12.01 -28.82
N ILE A 55 -24.01 12.81 -29.77
CA ILE A 55 -22.94 13.80 -29.52
C ILE A 55 -23.43 14.87 -28.56
N LYS A 56 -24.63 15.43 -28.79
CA LYS A 56 -25.27 16.40 -27.90
C LYS A 56 -25.42 15.82 -26.49
N ASN A 57 -25.96 14.62 -26.34
CA ASN A 57 -26.16 13.99 -25.04
C ASN A 57 -24.82 13.77 -24.31
N LYS A 58 -23.76 13.35 -25.01
CA LYS A 58 -22.43 13.20 -24.39
C LYS A 58 -21.78 14.51 -23.97
N LEU A 59 -22.04 15.61 -24.69
CA LEU A 59 -21.48 16.93 -24.40
C LEU A 59 -22.22 17.66 -23.28
N PHE A 60 -23.54 17.50 -23.21
CA PHE A 60 -24.40 18.28 -22.34
C PHE A 60 -24.96 17.49 -21.15
N SER A 61 -24.90 16.15 -21.16
CA SER A 61 -25.16 15.35 -19.98
C SER A 61 -23.87 15.17 -19.19
N SER A 62 -23.90 15.46 -17.89
CA SER A 62 -22.81 15.01 -17.01
C SER A 62 -22.78 13.49 -17.05
N PRO A 63 -21.62 12.86 -17.32
CA PRO A 63 -21.52 11.41 -17.27
C PRO A 63 -21.88 10.97 -15.85
N GLU A 64 -22.94 10.18 -15.72
CA GLU A 64 -23.23 9.51 -14.46
C GLU A 64 -22.09 8.53 -14.13
N PRO A 65 -21.69 8.43 -12.86
CA PRO A 65 -20.64 7.49 -12.47
C PRO A 65 -21.09 6.06 -12.79
N LEU A 66 -20.29 5.36 -13.59
CA LEU A 66 -20.56 3.96 -13.98
C LEU A 66 -20.61 3.02 -12.76
N LYS A 67 -19.85 3.35 -11.71
CA LYS A 67 -19.78 2.60 -10.46
C LYS A 67 -19.35 3.53 -9.33
N VAL A 68 -19.98 3.38 -8.18
CA VAL A 68 -19.55 4.01 -6.92
C VAL A 68 -19.12 2.89 -5.97
N GLU A 69 -17.91 3.00 -5.45
CA GLU A 69 -17.37 2.09 -4.44
C GLU A 69 -16.92 2.89 -3.22
N TRP A 70 -17.18 2.34 -2.04
CA TRP A 70 -16.68 2.89 -0.79
C TRP A 70 -15.33 2.26 -0.49
N ARG A 71 -14.33 3.09 -0.22
CA ARG A 71 -12.99 2.63 0.16
C ARG A 71 -12.47 3.40 1.35
N ASP A 72 -11.80 2.68 2.25
CA ASP A 72 -11.09 3.27 3.37
C ASP A 72 -9.89 4.06 2.83
N PHE A 73 -9.89 5.36 3.13
CA PHE A 73 -8.84 6.30 2.74
C PHE A 73 -8.06 6.81 3.95
N GLY A 74 -8.73 7.56 4.85
CA GLY A 74 -8.06 8.38 5.86
C GLY A 74 -7.04 7.63 6.73
N PHE A 75 -7.46 6.55 7.40
CA PHE A 75 -6.59 5.80 8.31
C PHE A 75 -5.40 5.16 7.57
N VAL A 76 -5.67 4.38 6.52
CA VAL A 76 -4.63 3.65 5.79
C VAL A 76 -3.65 4.58 5.09
N SER A 77 -4.13 5.70 4.53
CA SER A 77 -3.30 6.70 3.89
C SER A 77 -2.46 7.46 4.91
N ALA A 78 -2.99 7.77 6.10
CA ALA A 78 -2.22 8.41 7.16
C ALA A 78 -1.08 7.51 7.66
N ILE A 79 -1.34 6.22 7.90
CA ILE A 79 -0.29 5.26 8.30
C ILE A 79 0.73 5.07 7.17
N TYR A 80 0.28 4.96 5.92
CA TYR A 80 1.19 4.83 4.78
C TYR A 80 2.07 6.08 4.61
N ASN A 81 1.48 7.28 4.71
CA ASN A 81 2.23 8.53 4.66
C ASN A 81 3.21 8.63 5.82
N MET A 82 2.82 8.24 7.04
CA MET A 82 3.72 8.16 8.19
C MET A 82 4.90 7.22 7.91
N ALA A 83 4.65 6.06 7.30
CA ALA A 83 5.71 5.12 6.96
C ALA A 83 6.70 5.68 5.91
N ILE A 84 6.24 6.49 4.95
CA ILE A 84 7.14 7.23 4.05
C ILE A 84 7.90 8.29 4.85
N GLU A 85 7.19 9.05 5.66
CA GLU A 85 7.73 10.18 6.40
C GLU A 85 8.80 9.81 7.43
N THR A 86 8.71 8.62 8.03
CA THR A 86 9.73 8.09 8.95
C THR A 86 10.83 7.32 8.22
N GLY A 87 10.76 7.18 6.89
CA GLY A 87 11.74 6.44 6.11
C GLY A 87 11.55 4.91 6.11
N LEU A 88 10.45 4.39 6.69
CA LEU A 88 10.21 2.95 6.78
C LEU A 88 10.05 2.33 5.39
N VAL A 89 9.39 3.03 4.46
CA VAL A 89 9.19 2.52 3.08
C VAL A 89 10.53 2.34 2.38
N GLU A 90 11.42 3.32 2.47
CA GLU A 90 12.76 3.30 1.89
C GLU A 90 13.61 2.18 2.50
N LEU A 91 13.58 2.03 3.83
CA LEU A 91 14.32 0.98 4.53
C LEU A 91 13.83 -0.42 4.15
N LEU A 92 12.51 -0.64 4.08
CA LEU A 92 11.95 -1.90 3.62
C LEU A 92 12.32 -2.17 2.15
N GLN A 93 12.25 -1.16 1.28
CA GLN A 93 12.66 -1.30 -0.12
C GLN A 93 14.16 -1.60 -0.25
N GLN A 94 15.01 -1.02 0.59
CA GLN A 94 16.45 -1.22 0.58
C GLN A 94 16.84 -2.64 0.98
N HIS A 95 16.26 -3.17 2.05
CA HIS A 95 16.68 -4.45 2.62
C HIS A 95 15.84 -5.64 2.14
N ILE A 96 14.57 -5.43 1.79
CA ILE A 96 13.67 -6.49 1.32
C ILE A 96 13.50 -6.41 -0.19
N LYS A 97 14.36 -7.14 -0.90
CA LYS A 97 14.35 -7.23 -2.37
C LYS A 97 13.47 -8.37 -2.87
N GLY A 98 13.23 -8.37 -4.18
CA GLY A 98 12.49 -9.43 -4.85
C GLY A 98 11.02 -9.11 -5.09
N LYS A 99 10.37 -10.01 -5.82
CA LYS A 99 8.99 -9.87 -6.28
C LYS A 99 8.35 -11.25 -6.42
N ARG A 100 7.19 -11.44 -5.78
CA ARG A 100 6.38 -12.65 -5.88
C ARG A 100 4.97 -12.30 -6.33
N TYR A 101 4.41 -13.12 -7.22
CA TYR A 101 3.05 -12.93 -7.75
C TYR A 101 2.78 -11.54 -8.33
N GLY A 102 3.82 -10.83 -8.79
CA GLY A 102 3.65 -9.47 -9.32
C GLY A 102 3.67 -8.36 -8.26
N ILE A 103 3.96 -8.66 -6.99
CA ILE A 103 4.05 -7.73 -5.88
C ILE A 103 5.47 -7.80 -5.27
N GLU A 104 6.08 -6.65 -5.03
CA GLU A 104 7.40 -6.54 -4.42
C GLU A 104 7.35 -7.04 -2.96
N ASN A 105 8.37 -7.81 -2.55
CA ASN A 105 8.34 -8.51 -1.27
C ASN A 105 8.14 -7.54 -0.08
N TRP A 106 8.77 -6.37 -0.10
CA TRP A 106 8.63 -5.33 0.94
C TRP A 106 7.17 -4.87 1.15
N LYS A 107 6.33 -4.89 0.11
CA LYS A 107 4.92 -4.51 0.22
C LYS A 107 4.14 -5.49 1.09
N TYR A 108 4.46 -6.78 1.06
CA TYR A 108 3.81 -7.78 1.93
C TYR A 108 4.07 -7.49 3.42
N PHE A 109 5.29 -7.05 3.77
CA PHE A 109 5.65 -6.66 5.13
C PHE A 109 4.91 -5.38 5.55
N LEU A 110 4.95 -4.33 4.72
CA LEU A 110 4.26 -3.09 5.04
C LEU A 110 2.74 -3.27 5.17
N LEU A 111 2.13 -4.03 4.24
CA LEU A 111 0.70 -4.33 4.29
C LEU A 111 0.31 -5.13 5.53
N ALA A 112 1.18 -6.03 6.01
CA ALA A 112 0.95 -6.74 7.26
C ALA A 112 0.95 -5.79 8.47
N ILE A 113 1.84 -4.79 8.49
CA ILE A 113 1.88 -3.76 9.54
C ILE A 113 0.59 -2.92 9.52
N ILE A 114 0.24 -2.37 8.35
CA ILE A 114 -0.95 -1.52 8.21
C ILE A 114 -2.22 -2.33 8.53
N ASN A 115 -2.33 -3.55 8.04
CA ASN A 115 -3.46 -4.43 8.34
C ASN A 115 -3.59 -4.68 9.83
N ARG A 116 -2.48 -4.93 10.54
CA ARG A 116 -2.48 -5.17 11.99
C ARG A 116 -2.96 -3.96 12.78
N LEU A 117 -2.66 -2.75 12.31
CA LEU A 117 -3.10 -1.50 12.93
C LEU A 117 -4.59 -1.19 12.69
N GLN A 118 -5.15 -1.61 11.54
CA GLN A 118 -6.55 -1.29 11.21
C GLN A 118 -7.55 -2.41 11.58
N GLN A 119 -7.36 -3.63 11.05
CA GLN A 119 -8.37 -4.70 11.12
C GLN A 119 -7.82 -6.11 11.41
N ALA A 120 -6.51 -6.24 11.70
CA ALA A 120 -5.83 -7.45 12.19
C ALA A 120 -6.34 -8.77 11.61
N THR A 121 -6.56 -8.83 10.29
CA THR A 121 -7.17 -9.98 9.62
C THR A 121 -6.17 -11.11 9.39
N SER A 122 -6.66 -12.31 9.08
CA SER A 122 -5.79 -13.40 8.64
C SER A 122 -5.07 -13.06 7.32
N LYS A 123 -3.94 -13.72 7.04
CA LYS A 123 -3.19 -13.54 5.79
C LYS A 123 -4.02 -13.90 4.55
N GLU A 124 -4.97 -14.82 4.71
CA GLU A 124 -5.90 -15.19 3.64
C GLU A 124 -6.88 -14.06 3.30
N LYS A 125 -7.40 -13.35 4.31
CA LYS A 125 -8.34 -12.24 4.11
C LYS A 125 -7.67 -10.92 3.78
N MET A 126 -6.33 -10.88 3.71
CA MET A 126 -5.58 -9.66 3.50
C MET A 126 -5.87 -9.01 2.14
N GLY A 127 -6.09 -9.82 1.08
CA GLY A 127 -6.49 -9.30 -0.23
C GLY A 127 -7.89 -8.69 -0.24
N GLU A 128 -8.84 -9.34 0.42
CA GLU A 128 -10.21 -8.81 0.58
C GLU A 128 -10.23 -7.51 1.37
N TRP A 129 -9.43 -7.42 2.44
CA TRP A 129 -9.24 -6.19 3.19
C TRP A 129 -8.62 -5.10 2.31
N ALA A 130 -7.48 -5.37 1.67
CA ALA A 130 -6.77 -4.39 0.86
C ALA A 130 -7.64 -3.84 -0.28
N ALA A 131 -8.48 -4.68 -0.90
CA ALA A 131 -9.40 -4.27 -1.96
C ALA A 131 -10.47 -3.25 -1.51
N LYS A 132 -10.78 -3.19 -0.21
CA LYS A 132 -11.69 -2.20 0.39
C LYS A 132 -10.97 -0.91 0.81
N THR A 133 -9.68 -0.80 0.54
CA THR A 133 -8.85 0.37 0.87
C THR A 133 -8.34 1.02 -0.41
N VAL A 134 -7.76 2.22 -0.30
CA VAL A 134 -7.06 2.88 -1.41
C VAL A 134 -5.62 2.37 -1.65
N LEU A 135 -5.09 1.51 -0.77
CA LEU A 135 -3.71 1.01 -0.82
C LEU A 135 -3.32 0.39 -2.17
N PRO A 136 -4.17 -0.44 -2.84
CA PRO A 136 -3.81 -1.05 -4.11
C PRO A 136 -3.50 -0.03 -5.22
N GLU A 137 -4.23 1.09 -5.23
CA GLU A 137 -4.05 2.15 -6.23
C GLU A 137 -2.80 2.98 -5.95
N ILE A 138 -2.62 3.42 -4.71
CA ILE A 138 -1.48 4.29 -4.36
C ILE A 138 -0.14 3.53 -4.34
N MET A 139 -0.15 2.23 -4.01
CA MET A 139 1.06 1.40 -3.97
C MET A 139 1.25 0.55 -5.24
N GLY A 140 0.30 0.58 -6.18
CA GLY A 140 0.39 -0.12 -7.47
C GLY A 140 0.50 -1.64 -7.36
N PHE A 141 -0.49 -2.30 -6.74
CA PHE A 141 -0.55 -3.76 -6.68
C PHE A 141 -1.97 -4.29 -6.89
N ASP A 142 -2.08 -5.57 -7.26
CA ASP A 142 -3.37 -6.25 -7.39
C ASP A 142 -3.74 -6.96 -6.08
N ALA A 143 -4.76 -6.46 -5.40
CA ALA A 143 -5.23 -7.00 -4.12
C ALA A 143 -5.65 -8.48 -4.21
N LYS A 144 -6.12 -8.96 -5.37
CA LYS A 144 -6.52 -10.37 -5.54
C LYS A 144 -5.34 -11.34 -5.41
N LYS A 145 -4.12 -10.84 -5.59
CA LYS A 145 -2.89 -11.64 -5.48
C LYS A 145 -2.34 -11.68 -4.06
N LEU A 146 -2.96 -10.98 -3.11
CA LEU A 146 -2.67 -11.05 -1.68
C LEU A 146 -3.52 -12.11 -1.01
N ASN A 147 -2.89 -13.25 -0.72
CA ASN A 147 -3.45 -14.36 0.04
C ASN A 147 -2.36 -15.03 0.89
N SER A 148 -2.73 -16.01 1.70
CA SER A 148 -1.81 -16.68 2.63
C SER A 148 -0.58 -17.25 1.91
N LYS A 149 -0.80 -17.95 0.79
CA LYS A 149 0.27 -18.57 -0.01
C LYS A 149 1.26 -17.53 -0.53
N SER A 150 0.75 -16.45 -1.12
CA SER A 150 1.58 -15.37 -1.67
C SER A 150 2.40 -14.66 -0.59
N PHE A 151 1.80 -14.45 0.59
CA PHE A 151 2.44 -13.84 1.73
C PHE A 151 3.60 -14.70 2.22
N TRP A 152 3.35 -15.98 2.51
CA TRP A 152 4.36 -16.86 3.06
C TRP A 152 5.53 -17.09 2.13
N TYR A 153 5.31 -17.21 0.81
CA TYR A 153 6.44 -17.29 -0.13
C TYR A 153 7.23 -15.99 -0.24
N ALA A 154 6.57 -14.83 -0.19
CA ALA A 154 7.28 -13.55 -0.19
C ALA A 154 8.11 -13.36 1.09
N THR A 155 7.63 -13.85 2.24
CA THR A 155 8.39 -13.82 3.49
C THR A 155 9.49 -14.86 3.54
N ASP A 156 9.30 -16.04 2.95
CA ASP A 156 10.30 -17.13 2.90
C ASP A 156 11.53 -16.74 2.05
N ASP A 157 11.36 -15.86 1.06
CA ASP A 157 12.47 -15.26 0.31
C ASP A 157 13.39 -14.37 1.18
N VAL A 158 12.90 -13.92 2.33
CA VAL A 158 13.62 -13.02 3.26
C VAL A 158 14.08 -13.78 4.50
N ILE A 159 13.18 -14.59 5.06
CA ILE A 159 13.41 -15.44 6.22
C ILE A 159 13.06 -16.86 5.83
N SER A 160 14.05 -17.63 5.38
CA SER A 160 13.78 -18.99 4.91
C SER A 160 13.42 -19.90 6.08
N GLN A 161 12.25 -20.50 6.02
CA GLN A 161 11.81 -21.49 7.00
C GLN A 161 12.80 -22.65 7.11
N LYS A 162 13.36 -23.09 5.98
CA LYS A 162 14.33 -24.19 5.94
C LYS A 162 15.61 -23.86 6.70
N ASP A 163 16.08 -22.62 6.61
CA ASP A 163 17.29 -22.20 7.32
C ASP A 163 17.03 -22.00 8.81
N LEU A 164 15.82 -21.55 9.17
CA LEU A 164 15.36 -21.52 10.56
C LEU A 164 15.30 -22.93 11.17
N GLU A 165 14.76 -23.91 10.45
CA GLU A 165 14.66 -25.31 10.89
C GLU A 165 16.05 -25.92 11.14
N LYS A 166 16.99 -25.77 10.19
CA LYS A 166 18.38 -26.21 10.38
C LYS A 166 19.03 -25.57 11.61
N THR A 167 18.80 -24.28 11.81
CA THR A 167 19.41 -23.54 12.91
C THR A 167 18.82 -23.95 14.26
N ARG A 168 17.54 -24.31 14.31
CA ARG A 168 16.88 -24.90 15.50
C ARG A 168 17.39 -26.30 15.82
N ASP A 169 17.67 -27.12 14.80
CA ASP A 169 18.27 -28.44 15.00
C ASP A 169 19.69 -28.35 15.59
N ILE A 170 20.38 -27.21 15.37
CA ILE A 170 21.74 -26.95 15.87
C ILE A 170 21.72 -26.23 17.23
N ALA A 171 20.77 -25.31 17.46
CA ALA A 171 20.70 -24.47 18.65
C ALA A 171 19.87 -25.13 19.76
N VAL A 172 20.56 -25.77 20.72
CA VAL A 172 19.96 -26.31 21.95
C VAL A 172 19.76 -25.16 22.96
N SER A 173 18.72 -24.35 22.77
CA SER A 173 18.26 -23.41 23.80
C SER A 173 16.74 -23.30 23.74
N GLU A 174 16.06 -23.99 24.66
CA GLU A 174 14.60 -24.03 24.75
C GLU A 174 13.96 -22.67 25.14
N ASN A 175 14.77 -21.69 25.56
CA ASN A 175 14.30 -20.46 26.19
C ASN A 175 14.29 -19.23 25.26
N ASP A 176 14.84 -19.32 24.05
CA ASP A 176 14.88 -18.19 23.12
C ASP A 176 14.34 -18.59 21.74
N ILE A 177 13.04 -18.36 21.55
CA ILE A 177 12.28 -18.66 20.33
C ILE A 177 12.85 -17.92 19.10
N PHE A 178 13.63 -16.86 19.33
CA PHE A 178 14.19 -15.98 18.31
C PHE A 178 15.70 -16.20 18.05
N ALA A 179 16.40 -16.99 18.87
CA ALA A 179 17.85 -17.19 18.76
C ALA A 179 18.32 -17.77 17.42
N SER A 180 17.42 -18.41 16.66
CA SER A 180 17.72 -19.04 15.37
C SER A 180 17.36 -18.19 14.15
N ILE A 181 16.82 -16.99 14.34
CA ILE A 181 16.48 -16.08 13.24
C ILE A 181 17.70 -15.22 12.95
N ASP A 182 18.23 -15.26 11.72
CA ASP A 182 19.12 -14.21 11.24
C ASP A 182 18.29 -12.93 11.08
N ASP A 183 18.20 -12.19 12.18
CA ASP A 183 17.41 -10.98 12.31
C ASP A 183 18.23 -9.73 11.98
N THR A 184 19.45 -9.89 11.46
CA THR A 184 20.38 -8.79 11.14
C THR A 184 19.69 -7.75 10.25
N ILE A 185 18.97 -8.20 9.22
CA ILE A 185 18.19 -7.33 8.34
C ILE A 185 17.15 -6.51 9.12
N PHE A 186 16.42 -7.13 10.04
CA PHE A 186 15.37 -6.43 10.80
C PHE A 186 15.96 -5.49 11.84
N ARG A 187 17.08 -5.84 12.48
CA ARG A 187 17.81 -4.96 13.39
C ARG A 187 18.36 -3.74 12.67
N GLU A 188 18.89 -3.90 11.46
CA GLU A 188 19.35 -2.79 10.63
C GLU A 188 18.19 -1.84 10.26
N ILE A 189 17.03 -2.41 9.86
CA ILE A 189 15.82 -1.64 9.60
C ILE A 189 15.35 -0.91 10.88
N GLU A 190 15.29 -1.60 12.01
CA GLU A 190 14.84 -1.06 13.29
C GLU A 190 15.73 0.10 13.77
N ASN A 191 17.04 -0.12 13.83
CA ASN A 191 17.99 0.91 14.26
C ASN A 191 17.90 2.15 13.36
N SER A 192 17.92 1.95 12.04
CA SER A 192 17.83 3.05 11.08
C SER A 192 16.49 3.79 11.18
N LEU A 193 15.40 3.07 11.43
CA LEU A 193 14.07 3.67 11.61
C LEU A 193 14.02 4.52 12.88
N ILE A 194 14.57 4.02 13.99
CA ILE A 194 14.65 4.77 15.25
C ILE A 194 15.47 6.04 15.06
N GLU A 195 16.63 5.95 14.42
CA GLU A 195 17.46 7.11 14.10
C GLU A 195 16.69 8.16 13.27
N ASN A 196 15.95 7.71 12.24
CA ASN A 196 15.11 8.60 11.43
C ASN A 196 14.03 9.29 12.26
N ILE A 197 13.35 8.56 13.16
CA ILE A 197 12.30 9.09 14.03
C ILE A 197 12.89 10.10 15.02
N LEU A 198 13.96 9.74 15.72
CA LEU A 198 14.62 10.62 16.70
C LEU A 198 15.05 11.93 16.03
N LYS A 199 15.66 11.84 14.85
CA LYS A 199 16.09 13.01 14.08
C LYS A 199 14.92 13.86 13.59
N LYS A 200 13.86 13.23 13.06
CA LYS A 200 12.71 13.92 12.49
C LYS A 200 11.89 14.68 13.54
N TYR A 201 11.72 14.09 14.70
CA TYR A 201 10.90 14.66 15.78
C TYR A 201 11.74 15.35 16.86
N GLU A 202 13.05 15.50 16.64
CA GLU A 202 14.00 16.11 17.57
C GLU A 202 13.91 15.51 18.99
N LEU A 203 13.70 14.19 19.06
CA LEU A 203 13.55 13.46 20.31
C LEU A 203 14.93 13.11 20.87
N SER A 204 15.10 13.31 22.18
CA SER A 204 16.27 12.84 22.90
C SER A 204 15.96 11.52 23.61
N PRO A 205 16.72 10.43 23.35
CA PRO A 205 16.58 9.18 24.09
C PRO A 205 17.07 9.27 25.54
N GLU A 206 17.72 10.38 25.92
CA GLU A 206 18.19 10.63 27.29
C GLU A 206 17.03 10.96 28.25
N ILE A 207 15.87 11.32 27.71
CA ILE A 207 14.69 11.68 28.50
C ILE A 207 13.75 10.48 28.55
N VAL A 208 13.83 9.72 29.64
CA VAL A 208 12.85 8.69 29.98
C VAL A 208 11.73 9.33 30.79
N LEU A 209 10.59 9.58 30.13
CA LEU A 209 9.36 9.93 30.81
C LEU A 209 8.69 8.64 31.31
N TYR A 210 8.97 8.30 32.57
CA TYR A 210 8.33 7.17 33.25
C TYR A 210 6.99 7.62 33.85
N ASP A 211 5.90 7.35 33.14
CA ASP A 211 4.55 7.64 33.60
C ASP A 211 4.05 6.51 34.54
N THR A 212 3.95 6.82 35.84
CA THR A 212 3.45 5.87 36.83
C THR A 212 1.92 5.82 36.95
N THR A 213 1.17 6.61 36.17
CA THR A 213 -0.29 6.72 36.32
C THR A 213 -1.05 5.43 36.00
N ASN A 214 -0.44 4.50 35.25
CA ASN A 214 -1.00 3.18 34.98
C ASN A 214 -0.62 2.09 36.01
N PHE A 215 0.24 2.42 36.99
CA PHE A 215 0.50 1.49 38.10
C PHE A 215 -0.60 1.65 39.14
N PHE A 216 -1.19 0.52 39.51
CA PHE A 216 -2.07 0.49 40.66
C PHE A 216 -1.25 0.74 41.92
N THR A 217 -1.40 1.93 42.49
CA THR A 217 -0.83 2.25 43.80
C THR A 217 -1.83 1.79 44.85
N TYR A 218 -1.35 1.02 45.83
CA TYR A 218 -2.19 0.52 46.92
C TYR A 218 -1.56 0.89 48.25
N PHE A 219 -2.40 1.36 49.17
CA PHE A 219 -2.02 1.54 50.55
C PHE A 219 -2.40 0.31 51.37
N ALA A 220 -1.50 -0.08 52.28
CA ALA A 220 -1.85 -1.04 53.32
C ALA A 220 -2.98 -0.44 54.18
N PRO A 221 -3.95 -1.25 54.65
CA PRO A 221 -5.06 -0.74 55.47
C PRO A 221 -4.61 0.06 56.71
N GLN A 222 -3.42 -0.26 57.24
CA GLN A 222 -2.83 0.36 58.42
C GLN A 222 -2.16 1.70 58.12
N THR A 223 -1.94 2.06 56.85
CA THR A 223 -1.37 3.35 56.49
C THR A 223 -2.46 4.42 56.52
N GLU A 224 -2.29 5.42 57.38
CA GLU A 224 -3.20 6.56 57.44
C GLU A 224 -3.16 7.33 56.11
N SER A 225 -4.34 7.68 55.63
CA SER A 225 -4.53 8.46 54.42
C SER A 225 -5.91 9.09 54.47
N GLU A 226 -6.02 10.36 54.13
CA GLU A 226 -7.32 11.05 54.04
C GLU A 226 -7.92 10.95 52.63
N LEU A 227 -7.08 10.67 51.62
CA LEU A 227 -7.46 10.71 50.21
C LEU A 227 -7.71 9.32 49.61
N ALA A 228 -6.96 8.30 50.04
CA ALA A 228 -7.05 6.97 49.45
C ALA A 228 -8.26 6.22 50.00
N HIS A 229 -9.11 5.64 49.16
CA HIS A 229 -10.29 4.90 49.59
C HIS A 229 -10.39 3.55 48.89
N THR A 230 -11.11 2.62 49.49
CA THR A 230 -11.45 1.36 48.81
C THR A 230 -12.42 1.65 47.67
N GLY A 231 -12.13 1.13 46.48
CA GLY A 231 -12.93 1.40 45.30
C GLY A 231 -12.94 0.24 44.30
N HIS A 232 -13.68 0.42 43.22
CA HIS A 232 -13.70 -0.56 42.14
C HIS A 232 -12.41 -0.47 41.33
N ASN A 233 -11.63 -1.55 41.31
CA ASN A 233 -10.32 -1.63 40.69
C ASN A 233 -10.34 -2.74 39.63
N LYS A 234 -9.81 -2.46 38.43
CA LYS A 234 -9.81 -3.38 37.28
C LYS A 234 -8.93 -4.63 37.46
N ALA A 235 -7.97 -4.60 38.38
CA ALA A 235 -7.15 -5.73 38.82
C ALA A 235 -7.80 -6.51 39.99
N GLY A 236 -9.06 -6.25 40.33
CA GLY A 236 -9.84 -7.02 41.31
C GLY A 236 -9.46 -6.77 42.78
N ARG A 237 -8.63 -5.77 43.07
CA ARG A 237 -8.15 -5.47 44.44
C ARG A 237 -9.05 -4.47 45.16
N HIS A 238 -10.33 -4.78 45.27
CA HIS A 238 -11.36 -3.91 45.87
C HIS A 238 -11.17 -3.65 47.37
N ASN A 239 -10.42 -4.53 48.04
CA ASN A 239 -10.12 -4.48 49.47
C ASN A 239 -8.95 -3.55 49.82
N LEU A 240 -8.20 -3.08 48.82
CA LEU A 240 -7.08 -2.17 49.03
C LEU A 240 -7.53 -0.72 48.81
N ARG A 241 -6.94 0.20 49.59
CA ARG A 241 -7.14 1.64 49.40
C ARG A 241 -6.24 2.10 48.27
N GLN A 242 -6.79 2.89 47.35
CA GLN A 242 -6.13 3.42 46.15
C GLN A 242 -6.43 4.91 46.00
#